data_AF-S4PUV6-F1
#
_entry.id   AF-S4PUV6-F1
#
_cell.length_a   1.000
_cell.length_b   1.000
_cell.length_c   1.000
_cell.angle_alpha   90.00
_cell.angle_beta   90.00
_cell.angle_gamma   90.00
#
_symmetry.space_group_name_H-M   'P 1'
#
loop_
_entity.id
_entity.type
_entity.pdbx_description
1 polymer ?
#
loop_
_entity_poly.entity_id
_entity_poly.type
_entity_poly.pdbx_seq_one_letter_code
_entity_poly.pdbx_strand_id
1 'polypeptide(L)' 'IAVTRSNVSPAEPPRIYAYDAVFDTNTTQMDIYVQTASPIVEQVLRGYNGTIFAYGQTGTGKTYTMA' A
#
# COMPACT_ATOMS: atom_id res chain seq x y z
N ILE A 1 -11.23 1.51 -2.55
CA ILE A 1 -12.11 1.05 -1.45
C ILE A 1 -11.91 1.97 -0.25
N ALA A 2 -13.00 2.43 0.39
CA ALA A 2 -13.00 3.46 1.44
C ALA A 2 -12.64 2.91 2.83
N VAL A 3 -11.66 3.51 3.52
CA VAL A 3 -11.30 3.17 4.92
C VAL A 3 -11.86 4.24 5.87
N THR A 4 -12.63 3.83 6.89
CA THR A 4 -13.22 4.73 7.91
C THR A 4 -12.60 4.43 9.29
N ARG A 5 -12.02 5.44 9.97
CA ARG A 5 -11.46 5.31 11.33
C ARG A 5 -12.53 5.63 12.41
N SER A 6 -12.73 4.73 13.38
CA SER A 6 -13.69 4.87 14.48
C SER A 6 -13.02 5.27 15.80
N ASN A 7 -12.73 6.56 15.99
CA ASN A 7 -12.65 7.18 17.33
C ASN A 7 -12.50 8.71 17.21
N VAL A 8 -13.61 9.46 17.21
CA VAL A 8 -13.60 10.92 17.36
C VAL A 8 -14.84 11.38 18.13
N SER A 9 -14.62 12.32 19.05
CA SER A 9 -15.57 13.27 19.67
C SER A 9 -16.62 13.83 18.70
N PRO A 10 -17.76 14.38 19.17
CA PRO A 10 -18.87 14.69 18.30
C PRO A 10 -18.50 15.74 17.24
N ALA A 11 -18.75 15.36 15.98
CA ALA A 11 -18.90 16.20 14.77
C ALA A 11 -17.67 16.52 13.89
N GLU A 12 -16.87 15.51 13.51
CA GLU A 12 -16.23 15.54 12.18
C GLU A 12 -16.72 14.33 11.36
N PRO A 13 -17.25 14.52 10.14
CA PRO A 13 -17.68 13.40 9.30
C PRO A 13 -16.49 12.47 9.01
N PRO A 14 -16.74 11.15 8.87
CA PRO A 14 -15.68 10.17 8.65
C PRO A 14 -14.86 10.53 7.41
N ARG A 15 -13.55 10.67 7.58
CA ARG A 15 -12.63 10.90 6.46
C ARG A 15 -12.48 9.61 5.68
N ILE A 16 -12.98 9.62 4.45
CA ILE A 16 -12.89 8.51 3.51
C ILE A 16 -11.74 8.78 2.54
N TYR A 17 -10.84 7.80 2.41
CA TYR A 17 -9.73 7.83 1.46
C TYR A 17 -9.90 6.72 0.43
N ALA A 18 -9.62 7.02 -0.83
CA ALA A 18 -9.67 6.08 -1.93
C ALA A 18 -8.26 5.86 -2.50
N TYR A 19 -7.93 4.59 -2.70
CA TYR A 19 -6.66 4.12 -3.26
C TYR A 19 -6.96 3.02 -4.29
N ASP A 20 -6.02 2.77 -5.19
CA ASP A 20 -6.12 1.71 -6.21
C ASP A 20 -6.19 0.32 -5.55
N ALA A 21 -5.39 0.11 -4.51
CA ALA A 21 -5.40 -1.10 -3.69
C ALA A 21 -5.21 -0.74 -2.22
N VAL A 22 -5.83 -1.53 -1.34
CA VAL A 22 -5.68 -1.44 0.12
C VAL A 22 -5.45 -2.85 0.65
N PHE A 23 -4.36 -3.03 1.39
CA PHE A 23 -3.96 -4.30 1.97
C PHE A 23 -4.22 -4.28 3.49
N ASP A 24 -4.82 -5.34 4.00
CA ASP A 24 -5.10 -5.50 5.42
C ASP A 24 -3.95 -6.23 6.14
N THR A 25 -4.12 -6.48 7.44
CA THR A 25 -3.10 -7.18 8.24
C THR A 25 -2.99 -8.68 7.95
N ASN A 26 -3.93 -9.26 7.19
CA ASN A 26 -3.92 -10.67 6.81
C ASN A 26 -3.21 -10.90 5.46
N THR A 27 -2.96 -9.82 4.72
CA THR A 27 -2.27 -9.85 3.44
C THR A 27 -0.81 -10.26 3.64
N THR A 28 -0.33 -11.22 2.84
CA THR A 28 1.06 -11.68 2.91
C THR A 28 1.99 -10.82 2.07
N GLN A 29 3.30 -10.89 2.34
CA GLN A 29 4.33 -10.23 1.51
C GLN A 29 4.27 -10.66 0.05
N MET A 30 3.97 -11.95 -0.20
CA MET A 30 3.86 -12.47 -1.55
C MET A 30 2.66 -11.86 -2.28
N ASP A 31 1.53 -11.68 -1.60
CA ASP A 31 0.34 -11.04 -2.20
C ASP A 31 0.64 -9.59 -2.60
N ILE A 32 1.33 -8.84 -1.74
CA ILE A 32 1.75 -7.46 -2.04
C ILE A 32 2.69 -7.45 -3.25
N TYR A 33 3.68 -8.34 -3.29
CA TYR A 33 4.62 -8.44 -4.42
C TYR A 33 3.90 -8.74 -5.74
N VAL A 34 3.03 -9.75 -5.75
CA VAL A 34 2.30 -10.18 -6.95
C VAL A 34 1.37 -9.08 -7.46
N GLN A 35 0.64 -8.40 -6.57
CA GLN A 35 -0.31 -7.37 -6.98
C GLN A 35 0.35 -6.04 -7.37
N THR A 36 1.52 -5.70 -6.83
CA THR A 36 2.13 -4.37 -7.01
C THR A 36 3.45 -4.40 -7.78
N ALA A 37 4.41 -5.20 -7.35
CA ALA A 37 5.78 -5.17 -7.86
C ALA A 37 5.95 -6.03 -9.13
N SER A 38 5.27 -7.17 -9.22
CA SER A 38 5.40 -8.11 -10.34
C SER A 38 5.14 -7.46 -11.72
N PRO A 39 4.08 -6.65 -11.92
CA PRO A 39 3.87 -5.96 -13.20
C PRO A 39 5.00 -4.98 -13.54
N ILE A 40 5.55 -4.29 -12.54
CA ILE A 40 6.66 -3.34 -12.72
C ILE A 40 7.93 -4.10 -13.13
N VAL A 41 8.22 -5.22 -12.47
CA VAL A 41 9.36 -6.09 -12.82
C VAL A 41 9.24 -6.58 -14.26
N GLU A 42 8.05 -6.99 -14.71
CA GLU A 42 7.83 -7.40 -16.10
C GLU A 42 8.11 -6.26 -17.09
N GLN A 43 7.69 -5.03 -16.79
CA GLN A 43 8.03 -3.86 -17.62
C GLN A 43 9.54 -3.58 -17.62
N VAL A 44 10.22 -3.74 -16.49
CA VAL A 44 11.68 -3.58 -16.40
C VAL A 44 12.40 -4.59 -17.29
N LEU A 45 11.95 -5.84 -17.32
CA LEU A 45 12.49 -6.88 -18.22
C LEU A 45 12.29 -6.55 -19.72
N ARG A 46 11.30 -5.72 -20.06
CA ARG A 46 11.06 -5.21 -21.42
C ARG A 46 11.88 -3.96 -21.77
N GLY A 47 12.74 -3.50 -20.86
CA GLY A 47 13.63 -2.36 -21.07
C GLY A 47 13.07 -1.02 -20.57
N TYR A 48 12.02 -1.02 -19.76
CA TYR A 48 11.50 0.20 -19.10
C TYR A 48 12.16 0.43 -17.74
N ASN A 49 12.14 1.68 -17.27
CA ASN A 49 12.56 2.01 -15.91
C ASN A 49 11.37 1.89 -14.96
N GLY A 50 11.53 1.13 -13.88
CA GLY A 50 10.52 0.97 -12.82
C GLY A 50 11.02 1.51 -11.48
N THR A 51 10.16 2.18 -10.73
CA THR A 51 10.47 2.74 -9.41
C THR A 51 9.34 2.45 -8.44
N ILE A 52 9.68 1.97 -7.24
CA ILE A 52 8.74 1.70 -6.15
C ILE A 52 9.17 2.50 -4.92
N PHE A 53 8.21 3.17 -4.29
CA PHE A 53 8.43 3.92 -3.05
C PHE A 53 7.61 3.33 -1.90
N ALA A 54 8.26 3.15 -0.75
CA ALA A 54 7.59 2.88 0.51
C ALA A 54 7.60 4.15 1.37
N TYR A 55 6.42 4.67 1.69
CA TYR A 55 6.25 5.89 2.48
C TYR A 55 5.32 5.67 3.67
N GLY A 56 5.66 6.28 4.81
CA GLY A 56 4.93 6.12 6.06
C GLY A 56 5.79 6.50 7.27
N GLN A 57 5.16 6.58 8.43
CA GLN A 57 5.84 6.88 9.70
C GLN A 57 6.89 5.81 10.04
N THR A 58 7.89 6.14 10.86
CA THR A 58 8.85 5.15 11.38
C THR A 58 8.10 4.04 12.13
N GLY A 59 8.49 2.78 11.90
CA GLY A 59 7.85 1.60 12.49
C GLY A 59 6.65 1.05 11.72
N THR A 60 6.16 1.71 10.65
CA THR A 60 4.98 1.24 9.89
C THR A 60 5.29 0.20 8.80
N GLY A 61 6.42 -0.50 8.89
CA GLY A 61 6.73 -1.60 7.98
C GLY A 61 7.35 -1.23 6.61
N LYS A 62 7.78 0.01 6.35
CA LYS A 62 8.45 0.37 5.08
C LYS A 62 9.59 -0.60 4.69
N THR A 63 10.49 -0.89 5.62
CA THR A 63 11.60 -1.83 5.41
C THR A 63 11.11 -3.27 5.29
N TYR A 64 10.06 -3.64 6.01
CA TYR A 64 9.45 -4.96 5.93
C TYR A 64 8.82 -5.20 4.55
N THR A 65 8.05 -4.25 4.04
CA THR A 65 7.41 -4.33 2.71
C THR A 65 8.42 -4.38 1.57
N MET A 66 9.62 -3.80 1.74
CA MET A 66 10.68 -3.81 0.71
C MET A 66 11.68 -4.97 0.84
N ALA A 67 11.56 -5.80 1.87
CA ALA A 67 12.38 -6.99 2.07
C ALA A 67 11.67 -8.22 1.50
#